data_AF-D6PDS8-F1
#
_entry.id   AF-D6PDS8-F1
#
_cell.length_a   1.000
_cell.length_b   1.000
_cell.length_c   1.000
_cell.angle_alpha   90.00
_cell.angle_beta   90.00
_cell.angle_gamma   90.00
#
_symmetry.space_group_name_H-M   'P 1'
#
loop_
_entity.id
_entity.type
_entity.pdbx_description
1 polymer ?
#
loop_
_entity_poly.entity_id
_entity_poly.type
_entity_poly.pdbx_seq_one_letter_code
_entity_poly.pdbx_strand_id
1 'polypeptide(L)'
;MEFLLINHPLDCPVCDQAGECELQDISLDHGDYKSNYKEIKRTVIDKDIGNLITTEMTRCIHCSRCVRFGEEVAGIKELGMTGRGEETKIETFVNQSLTSELSGNVIDLCPVGALNNNLYKYSARTWDLKQISSISSNDCLGSNIHYHTYKDEIKRTVPKENEQINLSWLADSDRFGHEGIESEERLLSPFIRNENK
;
A
#
# COMPACT_ATOMS: atom_id res chain seq x y z
N MET A 1 18.41 14.90 -5.24
CA MET A 1 17.36 14.03 -5.82
C MET A 1 17.92 13.07 -6.88
N GLU A 2 18.87 13.50 -7.72
CA GLU A 2 19.40 12.69 -8.83
C GLU A 2 19.72 11.22 -8.46
N PHE A 3 20.44 10.96 -7.36
CA PHE A 3 20.76 9.59 -6.93
C PHE A 3 19.56 8.67 -6.67
N LEU A 4 18.44 9.21 -6.19
CA LEU A 4 17.23 8.40 -5.99
C LEU A 4 16.61 7.99 -7.32
N LEU A 5 16.73 8.85 -8.35
CA LEU A 5 16.16 8.64 -9.68
C LEU A 5 17.08 7.87 -10.64
N ILE A 6 18.40 7.85 -10.37
CA ILE A 6 19.40 7.18 -11.20
C ILE A 6 18.99 5.74 -11.48
N ASN A 7 18.63 5.00 -10.43
CA ASN A 7 18.26 3.58 -10.50
C ASN A 7 16.75 3.33 -10.33
N HIS A 8 15.92 4.37 -10.25
CA HIS A 8 14.46 4.24 -10.23
C HIS A 8 13.92 4.02 -11.66
N PRO A 9 12.96 3.10 -11.87
CA PRO A 9 12.43 2.80 -13.19
C PRO A 9 11.48 3.90 -13.67
N LEU A 10 11.26 3.95 -14.99
CA LEU A 10 10.35 4.92 -15.63
C LEU A 10 8.90 4.40 -15.63
N ASP A 11 8.44 3.99 -14.46
CA ASP A 11 7.17 3.28 -14.28
C ASP A 11 6.00 4.20 -13.93
N CYS A 12 6.20 5.52 -13.85
CA CYS A 12 5.15 6.46 -13.42
C CYS A 12 3.78 6.24 -14.13
N PRO A 13 3.69 5.91 -15.43
CA PRO A 13 2.40 5.65 -16.08
C PRO A 13 1.68 4.38 -15.62
N VAL A 14 2.42 3.37 -15.15
CA VAL A 14 1.87 2.06 -14.72
C VAL A 14 1.82 1.92 -13.20
N CYS A 15 2.58 2.72 -12.47
CA CYS A 15 2.63 2.72 -11.01
C CYS A 15 1.29 3.21 -10.40
N ASP A 16 0.69 2.47 -9.48
CA ASP A 16 -0.57 2.86 -8.83
C ASP A 16 -0.44 4.11 -7.96
N GLN A 17 0.73 4.33 -7.37
CA GLN A 17 1.00 5.50 -6.52
C GLN A 17 1.22 6.80 -7.31
N ALA A 18 1.14 6.76 -8.65
CA ALA A 18 1.25 7.97 -9.46
C ALA A 18 0.15 8.99 -9.09
N GLY A 19 0.54 10.22 -8.80
CA GLY A 19 -0.34 11.29 -8.31
C GLY A 19 -0.39 11.43 -6.78
N GLU A 20 0.17 10.48 -6.02
CA GLU A 20 0.34 10.55 -4.57
C GLU A 20 1.72 10.06 -4.11
N CYS A 21 2.69 10.12 -5.02
CA CYS A 21 4.03 9.61 -4.80
C CYS A 21 4.93 10.73 -4.26
N GLU A 22 5.39 10.60 -3.01
CA GLU A 22 6.32 11.56 -2.39
C GLU A 22 7.56 11.79 -3.26
N LEU A 23 8.10 10.73 -3.89
CA LEU A 23 9.27 10.86 -4.76
C LEU A 23 8.99 11.72 -5.99
N GLN A 24 7.78 11.64 -6.57
CA GLN A 24 7.40 12.48 -7.71
C GLN A 24 7.29 13.94 -7.27
N ASP A 25 6.61 14.21 -6.16
CA ASP A 25 6.38 15.57 -5.67
C ASP A 25 7.69 16.25 -5.28
N ILE A 26 8.53 15.58 -4.48
CA ILE A 26 9.84 16.13 -4.07
C ILE A 26 10.76 16.30 -5.29
N SER A 27 10.67 15.42 -6.31
CA SER A 27 11.44 15.59 -7.53
C SER A 27 10.95 16.77 -8.37
N LEU A 28 9.65 17.07 -8.37
CA LEU A 28 9.12 18.22 -9.08
C LEU A 28 9.52 19.53 -8.39
N ASP A 29 9.44 19.56 -7.05
CA ASP A 29 9.68 20.77 -6.25
C ASP A 29 11.17 21.07 -6.04
N HIS A 30 11.99 20.03 -5.89
CA HIS A 30 13.39 20.16 -5.47
C HIS A 30 14.37 19.37 -6.34
N GLY A 31 13.89 18.68 -7.39
CA GLY A 31 14.74 17.94 -8.33
C GLY A 31 15.19 18.78 -9.52
N ASP A 32 16.17 18.25 -10.25
CA ASP A 32 16.57 18.82 -11.53
C ASP A 32 15.62 18.41 -12.65
N TYR A 33 15.45 19.29 -13.63
CA TYR A 33 14.57 19.08 -14.78
C TYR A 33 15.05 17.97 -15.74
N LYS A 34 16.32 17.54 -15.63
CA LYS A 34 16.94 16.55 -16.52
C LYS A 34 17.80 15.58 -15.73
N SER A 35 17.88 14.35 -16.21
CA SER A 35 18.85 13.35 -15.76
C SER A 35 20.10 13.39 -16.63
N ASN A 36 21.28 13.32 -16.02
CA ASN A 36 22.53 13.09 -16.74
C ASN A 36 22.90 11.59 -16.84
N TYR A 37 22.16 10.73 -16.14
CA TYR A 37 22.41 9.30 -16.11
C TYR A 37 21.94 8.61 -17.40
N LYS A 38 22.87 7.92 -18.07
CA LYS A 38 22.65 7.23 -19.36
C LYS A 38 22.97 5.73 -19.31
N GLU A 39 23.46 5.26 -18.18
CA GLU A 39 23.84 3.86 -18.01
C GLU A 39 22.61 2.98 -17.77
N ILE A 40 22.83 1.67 -17.77
CA ILE A 40 21.79 0.69 -17.49
C ILE A 40 21.34 0.85 -16.03
N LYS A 41 20.01 0.88 -15.83
CA LYS A 41 19.41 0.90 -14.51
C LYS A 41 19.38 -0.51 -13.93
N ARG A 42 19.56 -0.63 -12.62
CA ARG A 42 19.37 -1.90 -11.92
C ARG A 42 17.92 -2.38 -12.03
N THR A 43 17.74 -3.70 -11.98
CA THR A 43 16.43 -4.35 -11.89
C THR A 43 16.44 -5.30 -10.71
N VAL A 44 15.36 -5.32 -9.95
CA VAL A 44 15.18 -6.21 -8.80
C VAL A 44 14.03 -7.16 -9.12
N ILE A 45 14.23 -8.45 -8.82
CA ILE A 45 13.19 -9.46 -8.97
C ILE A 45 12.23 -9.33 -7.79
N ASP A 46 10.94 -9.27 -8.10
CA ASP A 46 9.88 -9.20 -7.11
C ASP A 46 9.72 -10.54 -6.39
N LYS A 47 9.45 -10.47 -5.08
CA LYS A 47 9.16 -11.62 -4.25
C LYS A 47 7.72 -11.57 -3.79
N ASP A 48 7.07 -12.73 -3.82
CA ASP A 48 5.75 -12.85 -3.23
C ASP A 48 5.85 -12.75 -1.70
N ILE A 49 5.14 -11.77 -1.13
CA ILE A 49 5.06 -11.53 0.31
C ILE A 49 3.63 -11.72 0.83
N GLY A 50 2.74 -12.32 0.03
CA GLY A 50 1.36 -12.61 0.37
C GLY A 50 0.34 -11.90 -0.53
N ASN A 51 -0.94 -12.14 -0.24
CA ASN A 51 -2.04 -11.75 -1.14
C ASN A 51 -2.51 -10.29 -0.98
N LEU A 52 -2.13 -9.61 0.09
CA LEU A 52 -2.62 -8.27 0.42
C LEU A 52 -1.76 -7.16 -0.20
N ILE A 53 -0.44 -7.39 -0.28
CA ILE A 53 0.54 -6.38 -0.70
C ILE A 53 1.28 -6.88 -1.93
N THR A 54 1.22 -6.13 -3.02
CA THR A 54 2.02 -6.40 -4.21
C THR A 54 3.36 -5.68 -4.13
N THR A 55 4.42 -6.36 -4.55
CA THR A 55 5.77 -5.81 -4.58
C THR A 55 6.22 -5.48 -5.99
N GLU A 56 6.80 -4.29 -6.16
CA GLU A 56 7.47 -3.84 -7.38
C GLU A 56 8.82 -3.23 -6.94
N MET A 57 9.74 -4.08 -6.49
CA MET A 57 10.94 -3.73 -5.73
C MET A 57 11.99 -2.97 -6.55
N THR A 58 11.90 -3.00 -7.88
CA THR A 58 12.71 -2.13 -8.74
C THR A 58 12.43 -0.64 -8.45
N ARG A 59 11.21 -0.29 -7.98
CA ARG A 59 10.84 1.07 -7.57
C ARG A 59 11.36 1.45 -6.18
N CYS A 60 11.84 0.50 -5.38
CA CYS A 60 12.27 0.75 -4.00
C CYS A 60 13.52 1.65 -3.96
N ILE A 61 13.45 2.70 -3.14
CA ILE A 61 14.55 3.65 -2.90
C ILE A 61 15.34 3.35 -1.61
N HIS A 62 15.13 2.19 -0.98
CA HIS A 62 15.81 1.75 0.24
C HIS A 62 15.70 2.70 1.44
N CYS A 63 14.55 3.37 1.60
CA CYS A 63 14.30 4.27 2.73
C CYS A 63 14.11 3.55 4.09
N SER A 64 14.05 2.22 4.08
CA SER A 64 13.85 1.32 5.23
C SER A 64 12.62 1.60 6.12
N ARG A 65 11.66 2.43 5.68
CA ARG A 65 10.43 2.73 6.45
C ARG A 65 9.62 1.46 6.77
N CYS A 66 9.44 0.56 5.80
CA CYS A 66 8.71 -0.69 5.99
C CYS A 66 9.41 -1.67 6.95
N VAL A 67 10.75 -1.77 6.89
CA VAL A 67 11.54 -2.63 7.79
C VAL A 67 11.43 -2.12 9.22
N ARG A 68 11.57 -0.80 9.43
CA ARG A 68 11.41 -0.18 10.75
C ARG A 68 10.00 -0.31 11.28
N PHE A 69 8.98 -0.14 10.44
CA PHE A 69 7.59 -0.33 10.86
C PHE A 69 7.32 -1.74 11.40
N GLY A 70 7.82 -2.77 10.70
CA GLY A 70 7.72 -4.15 11.16
C GLY A 70 8.36 -4.35 12.53
N GLU A 71 9.57 -3.83 12.73
CA GLU A 71 10.35 -4.00 13.96
C GLU A 71 9.84 -3.14 15.14
N GLU A 72 9.43 -1.89 14.88
CA GLU A 72 9.13 -0.89 15.90
C GLU A 72 7.64 -0.78 16.23
N VAL A 73 6.75 -0.95 15.25
CA VAL A 73 5.30 -0.73 15.40
C VAL A 73 4.53 -2.04 15.38
N ALA A 74 4.68 -2.84 14.32
CA ALA A 74 4.00 -4.14 14.24
C ALA A 74 4.58 -5.17 15.22
N GLY A 75 5.82 -4.95 15.70
CA GLY A 75 6.51 -5.85 16.63
C GLY A 75 6.92 -7.19 16.02
N ILE A 76 6.78 -7.36 14.70
CA ILE A 76 7.15 -8.57 13.96
C ILE A 76 8.10 -8.18 12.83
N LYS A 77 9.34 -8.68 12.92
CA LYS A 77 10.39 -8.41 11.94
C LYS A 77 10.28 -9.36 10.73
N GLU A 78 9.35 -9.06 9.84
CA GLU A 78 9.10 -9.89 8.65
C GLU A 78 9.89 -9.44 7.42
N LEU A 79 10.04 -8.12 7.25
CA LEU A 79 10.86 -7.52 6.19
C LEU A 79 12.27 -7.21 6.69
N GLY A 80 13.26 -7.50 5.86
CA GLY A 80 14.66 -7.19 6.11
C GLY A 80 15.31 -6.49 4.93
N MET A 81 16.48 -5.92 5.19
CA MET A 81 17.36 -5.37 4.17
C MET A 81 18.55 -6.30 4.00
N THR A 82 18.57 -7.07 2.90
CA THR A 82 19.65 -8.01 2.56
C THR A 82 20.57 -7.42 1.50
N GLY A 83 21.76 -8.01 1.33
CA GLY A 83 22.76 -7.53 0.38
C GLY A 83 23.48 -6.25 0.84
N ARG A 84 24.26 -5.65 -0.06
CA ARG A 84 25.06 -4.45 0.22
C ARG A 84 25.23 -3.60 -1.03
N GLY A 85 25.21 -2.27 -0.87
CA GLY A 85 25.44 -1.33 -1.96
C GLY A 85 24.30 -1.33 -2.97
N GLU A 86 24.61 -1.47 -4.26
CA GLU A 86 23.60 -1.50 -5.31
C GLU A 86 22.74 -2.78 -5.29
N GLU A 87 23.33 -3.89 -4.82
CA GLU A 87 22.65 -5.18 -4.68
C GLU A 87 21.80 -5.30 -3.40
N THR A 88 21.64 -4.20 -2.64
CA THR A 88 20.73 -4.17 -1.51
C THR A 88 19.28 -4.40 -1.96
N LYS A 89 18.57 -5.25 -1.22
CA LYS A 89 17.17 -5.62 -1.49
C LYS A 89 16.36 -5.55 -0.19
N ILE A 90 15.11 -5.09 -0.31
CA ILE A 90 14.11 -5.22 0.74
C ILE A 90 13.30 -6.46 0.43
N GLU A 91 13.36 -7.45 1.31
CA GLU A 91 12.73 -8.75 1.10
C GLU A 91 12.44 -9.45 2.43
N THR A 92 11.59 -10.48 2.39
CA THR A 92 11.40 -11.39 3.52
C THR A 92 12.59 -12.34 3.63
N PHE A 93 13.04 -12.62 4.86
CA PHE A 93 14.26 -13.42 5.09
C PHE A 93 14.09 -14.89 4.69
N VAL A 94 12.87 -15.43 4.83
CA VAL A 94 12.55 -16.86 4.60
C VAL A 94 11.45 -17.04 3.55
N ASN A 95 11.37 -16.23 2.48
CA ASN A 95 10.30 -16.31 1.45
C ASN A 95 8.89 -16.62 2.06
N GLN A 96 8.62 -16.05 3.23
CA GLN A 96 7.39 -16.23 3.97
C GLN A 96 6.49 -15.05 3.65
N SER A 97 5.19 -15.30 3.61
CA SER A 97 4.21 -14.25 3.53
C SER A 97 4.20 -13.42 4.81
N LEU A 98 3.80 -12.16 4.70
CA LEU A 98 3.55 -11.32 5.86
C LEU A 98 2.36 -11.89 6.64
N THR A 99 2.54 -12.04 7.94
CA THR A 99 1.59 -12.64 8.89
C THR A 99 1.05 -11.64 9.90
N SER A 100 1.68 -10.47 10.03
CA SER A 100 1.20 -9.41 10.91
C SER A 100 -0.18 -8.92 10.48
N GLU A 101 -1.05 -8.70 11.46
CA GLU A 101 -2.37 -8.08 11.33
C GLU A 101 -2.32 -6.59 10.98
N LEU A 102 -1.14 -5.95 11.07
CA LEU A 102 -0.90 -4.56 10.71
C LEU A 102 -0.08 -4.43 9.43
N SER A 103 0.09 -5.52 8.66
CA SER A 103 1.02 -5.58 7.54
C SER A 103 0.69 -4.56 6.45
N GLY A 104 -0.59 -4.32 6.16
CA GLY A 104 -1.07 -3.42 5.11
C GLY A 104 -0.69 -1.95 5.31
N ASN A 105 -0.30 -1.53 6.51
CA ASN A 105 0.17 -0.17 6.77
C ASN A 105 1.52 0.14 6.08
N VAL A 106 2.28 -0.88 5.67
CA VAL A 106 3.52 -0.65 4.89
C VAL A 106 3.26 -0.02 3.53
N ILE A 107 2.04 -0.15 3.00
CA ILE A 107 1.60 0.48 1.74
C ILE A 107 1.60 2.00 1.91
N ASP A 108 0.93 2.51 2.94
CA ASP A 108 0.83 3.95 3.20
C ASP A 108 2.18 4.56 3.59
N LEU A 109 3.05 3.78 4.24
CA LEU A 109 4.38 4.21 4.63
C LEU A 109 5.36 4.31 3.46
N CYS A 110 5.10 3.58 2.38
CA CYS A 110 6.01 3.54 1.25
C CYS A 110 5.96 4.87 0.49
N PRO A 111 7.04 5.65 0.42
CA PRO A 111 7.04 6.94 -0.29
C PRO A 111 7.04 6.79 -1.82
N VAL A 112 7.05 5.55 -2.30
CA VAL A 112 7.16 5.15 -3.70
C VAL A 112 6.30 3.92 -3.91
N GLY A 113 5.82 3.68 -5.14
CA GLY A 113 4.94 2.54 -5.45
C GLY A 113 5.64 1.19 -5.55
N ALA A 114 6.53 0.89 -4.60
CA ALA A 114 7.21 -0.40 -4.46
C ALA A 114 6.38 -1.40 -3.64
N LEU A 115 5.57 -0.93 -2.70
CA LEU A 115 4.63 -1.74 -1.92
C LEU A 115 3.23 -1.16 -2.16
N ASN A 116 2.37 -1.90 -2.87
CA ASN A 116 1.05 -1.43 -3.25
C ASN A 116 -0.04 -2.36 -2.71
N ASN A 117 -1.27 -1.85 -2.63
CA ASN A 117 -2.44 -2.64 -2.30
C ASN A 117 -2.80 -3.56 -3.49
N ASN A 118 -2.74 -4.88 -3.29
CA ASN A 118 -2.98 -5.86 -4.34
C ASN A 118 -4.44 -5.86 -4.84
N LEU A 119 -5.40 -5.59 -3.95
CA LEU A 119 -6.83 -5.58 -4.29
C LEU A 119 -7.24 -4.30 -5.04
N TYR A 120 -6.56 -3.19 -4.74
CA TYR A 120 -6.78 -1.91 -5.42
C TYR A 120 -6.05 -1.78 -6.77
N LYS A 121 -5.08 -2.66 -7.03
CA LYS A 121 -4.15 -2.58 -8.17
C LYS A 121 -4.87 -2.32 -9.49
N TYR A 122 -4.51 -1.24 -10.18
CA TYR A 122 -5.06 -0.81 -11.48
C TYR A 122 -6.57 -0.50 -11.53
N SER A 123 -7.26 -0.40 -10.38
CA SER A 123 -8.71 -0.17 -10.37
C SER A 123 -9.11 1.29 -10.61
N ALA A 124 -8.33 2.25 -10.13
CA ALA A 124 -8.55 3.69 -10.28
C ALA A 124 -7.24 4.48 -10.10
N ARG A 125 -7.28 5.79 -10.38
CA ARG A 125 -6.17 6.72 -10.12
C ARG A 125 -6.52 7.66 -8.98
N THR A 126 -5.51 8.11 -8.24
CA THR A 126 -5.73 8.86 -7.00
C THR A 126 -6.50 10.16 -7.20
N TRP A 127 -6.28 10.87 -8.31
CA TRP A 127 -7.03 12.09 -8.65
C TRP A 127 -8.50 11.86 -9.03
N ASP A 128 -8.89 10.62 -9.34
CA ASP A 128 -10.28 10.27 -9.66
C ASP A 128 -11.09 9.88 -8.40
N LEU A 129 -10.40 9.65 -7.27
CA LEU A 129 -11.02 9.16 -6.03
C LEU A 129 -11.70 10.29 -5.26
N LYS A 130 -12.88 10.00 -4.71
CA LYS A 130 -13.54 10.83 -3.72
C LYS A 130 -13.26 10.27 -2.33
N GLN A 131 -12.75 11.09 -1.43
CA GLN A 131 -12.44 10.72 -0.06
C GLN A 131 -13.63 11.00 0.87
N ILE A 132 -14.12 9.97 1.55
CA ILE A 132 -15.24 10.06 2.49
C ILE A 132 -14.73 9.64 3.88
N SER A 133 -14.92 10.49 4.89
CA SER A 133 -14.59 10.14 6.29
C SER A 133 -15.61 9.17 6.86
N SER A 134 -15.16 8.10 7.50
CA SER A 134 -15.98 7.11 8.19
C SER A 134 -15.26 6.55 9.43
N ILE A 135 -15.89 5.58 10.09
CA ILE A 135 -15.37 4.81 11.22
C ILE A 135 -15.43 3.33 10.83
N SER A 136 -14.40 2.55 11.15
CA SER A 136 -14.39 1.11 10.89
C SER A 136 -15.39 0.37 11.78
N SER A 137 -16.06 -0.62 11.21
CA SER A 137 -17.01 -1.48 11.91
C SER A 137 -16.51 -2.90 12.15
N ASN A 138 -15.27 -3.23 11.74
CA ASN A 138 -14.78 -4.62 11.81
C ASN A 138 -14.29 -5.01 13.21
N ASP A 139 -13.93 -4.04 14.04
CA ASP A 139 -13.51 -4.25 15.42
C ASP A 139 -14.18 -3.27 16.38
N CYS A 140 -13.95 -3.48 17.68
CA CYS A 140 -14.46 -2.60 18.74
C CYS A 140 -13.57 -1.36 18.98
N LEU A 141 -12.47 -1.20 18.24
CA LEU A 141 -11.60 -0.03 18.35
C LEU A 141 -12.27 1.18 17.71
N GLY A 142 -13.01 0.96 16.63
CA GLY A 142 -13.67 2.03 15.89
C GLY A 142 -12.66 2.95 15.24
N SER A 143 -11.68 2.36 14.55
CA SER A 143 -10.60 3.08 13.86
C SER A 143 -11.16 4.15 12.91
N ASN A 144 -10.58 5.35 12.94
CA ASN A 144 -10.95 6.39 11.99
C ASN A 144 -10.41 6.03 10.60
N ILE A 145 -11.29 6.03 9.60
CA ILE A 145 -10.95 5.64 8.23
C ILE A 145 -11.42 6.65 7.20
N HIS A 146 -10.78 6.58 6.03
CA HIS A 146 -11.23 7.21 4.81
C HIS A 146 -11.58 6.12 3.79
N TYR A 147 -12.81 6.13 3.31
CA TYR A 147 -13.19 5.37 2.12
C TYR A 147 -12.87 6.20 0.89
N HIS A 148 -12.06 5.64 0.00
CA HIS A 148 -11.83 6.18 -1.32
C HIS A 148 -12.79 5.52 -2.29
N THR A 149 -13.67 6.33 -2.88
CA THR A 149 -14.73 5.85 -3.77
C THR A 149 -14.52 6.35 -5.19
N TYR A 150 -14.89 5.52 -6.17
CA TYR A 150 -14.90 5.87 -7.58
C TYR A 150 -16.15 5.27 -8.22
N LYS A 151 -16.94 6.11 -8.91
CA LYS A 151 -18.25 5.74 -9.48
C LYS A 151 -19.18 5.04 -8.45
N ASP A 152 -19.20 5.60 -7.25
CA ASP A 152 -20.02 5.13 -6.11
C ASP A 152 -19.67 3.73 -5.58
N GLU A 153 -18.57 3.13 -6.05
CA GLU A 153 -17.98 1.92 -5.49
C GLU A 153 -16.79 2.27 -4.59
N ILE A 154 -16.63 1.57 -3.47
CA ILE A 154 -15.44 1.69 -2.61
C ILE A 154 -14.28 0.96 -3.29
N LYS A 155 -13.16 1.66 -3.50
CA LYS A 155 -11.97 1.10 -4.14
C LYS A 155 -10.85 0.76 -3.16
N ARG A 156 -10.70 1.55 -2.11
CA ARG A 156 -9.76 1.26 -1.01
C ARG A 156 -10.15 1.98 0.26
N THR A 157 -9.69 1.45 1.38
CA THR A 157 -9.75 2.10 2.70
C THR A 157 -8.35 2.53 3.10
N VAL A 158 -8.20 3.77 3.56
CA VAL A 158 -6.95 4.32 4.10
C VAL A 158 -7.18 4.88 5.51
N PRO A 159 -6.16 4.92 6.39
CA PRO A 159 -6.28 5.49 7.72
C PRO A 159 -6.68 6.96 7.65
N LYS A 160 -7.57 7.36 8.57
CA LYS A 160 -7.74 8.77 8.93
C LYS A 160 -7.03 8.99 10.24
N GLU A 161 -6.18 10.01 10.29
CA GLU A 161 -5.38 10.30 11.47
C GLU A 161 -6.27 10.66 12.68
N ASN A 162 -6.01 10.00 13.80
CA ASN A 162 -6.61 10.31 15.10
C ASN A 162 -5.67 9.88 16.23
N GLU A 163 -4.99 10.85 16.85
CA GLU A 163 -4.02 10.62 17.91
C GLU A 163 -4.56 9.85 19.12
N GLN A 164 -5.88 9.91 19.37
CA GLN A 164 -6.49 9.28 20.53
C GLN A 164 -6.91 7.83 20.31
N ILE A 165 -7.02 7.38 19.05
CA ILE A 165 -7.56 6.06 18.70
C ILE A 165 -6.52 5.24 17.96
N ASN A 166 -6.32 5.52 16.68
CA ASN A 166 -5.56 4.66 15.78
C ASN A 166 -4.25 5.31 15.30
N LEU A 167 -3.93 6.53 15.75
CA LEU A 167 -2.84 7.36 15.23
C LEU A 167 -3.00 7.46 13.71
N SER A 168 -2.18 6.74 12.94
CA SER A 168 -2.27 6.65 11.48
C SER A 168 -2.34 5.21 10.97
N TRP A 169 -2.67 4.25 11.83
CA TRP A 169 -2.64 2.81 11.54
C TRP A 169 -4.04 2.24 11.40
N LEU A 170 -4.14 1.14 10.66
CA LEU A 170 -5.34 0.29 10.59
C LEU A 170 -4.95 -1.17 10.70
N ALA A 171 -5.80 -1.98 11.33
CA ALA A 171 -5.74 -3.43 11.17
C ALA A 171 -6.02 -3.81 9.70
N ASP A 172 -5.45 -4.91 9.24
CA ASP A 172 -5.68 -5.43 7.89
C ASP A 172 -7.15 -5.79 7.68
N SER A 173 -7.85 -6.23 8.74
CA SER A 173 -9.31 -6.39 8.73
C SER A 173 -10.05 -5.09 8.41
N ASP A 174 -9.62 -3.96 8.98
CA ASP A 174 -10.20 -2.64 8.71
C ASP A 174 -9.90 -2.15 7.30
N ARG A 175 -8.66 -2.36 6.86
CA ARG A 175 -8.17 -1.92 5.56
C ARG A 175 -8.84 -2.66 4.40
N PHE A 176 -8.92 -3.99 4.49
CA PHE A 176 -9.41 -4.85 3.40
C PHE A 176 -10.86 -5.33 3.59
N GLY A 177 -11.47 -5.11 4.76
CA GLY A 177 -12.84 -5.55 5.03
C GLY A 177 -13.92 -4.93 4.14
N HIS A 178 -13.61 -3.82 3.47
CA HIS A 178 -14.52 -3.20 2.50
C HIS A 178 -14.84 -4.10 1.29
N GLU A 179 -13.99 -5.08 0.96
CA GLU A 179 -14.29 -6.08 -0.08
C GLU A 179 -15.57 -6.87 0.22
N GLY A 180 -15.86 -7.09 1.51
CA GLY A 180 -17.11 -7.74 1.94
C GLY A 180 -18.35 -6.89 1.65
N ILE A 181 -18.18 -5.58 1.46
CA ILE A 181 -19.30 -4.69 1.11
C ILE A 181 -19.77 -5.01 -0.31
N GLU A 182 -18.89 -5.13 -1.29
CA GLU A 182 -19.28 -5.40 -2.68
C GLU A 182 -19.34 -6.91 -3.00
N SER A 183 -19.42 -7.78 -1.97
CA SER A 183 -19.51 -9.23 -2.16
C SER A 183 -20.77 -9.64 -2.92
N GLU A 184 -20.63 -10.65 -3.79
CA GLU A 184 -21.75 -11.29 -4.51
C GLU A 184 -22.79 -11.89 -3.55
N GLU A 185 -22.40 -12.17 -2.30
CA GLU A 185 -23.28 -12.71 -1.25
C GLU A 185 -24.12 -11.63 -0.55
N ARG A 186 -24.01 -10.35 -0.95
CA ARG A 186 -24.80 -9.27 -0.37
C ARG A 186 -26.31 -9.51 -0.59
N LEU A 187 -27.06 -9.47 0.51
CA LEU A 187 -28.52 -9.54 0.47
C LEU A 187 -29.10 -8.24 -0.12
N LEU A 188 -29.60 -8.31 -1.36
CA LEU A 188 -30.24 -7.18 -2.05
C LEU A 188 -31.75 -7.07 -1.80
N SER A 189 -32.37 -8.17 -1.34
CA SER A 189 -33.80 -8.25 -1.07
C SER A 189 -34.08 -9.00 0.23
N PRO A 190 -35.15 -8.65 0.96
CA PRO A 190 -35.56 -9.41 2.13
C PRO A 190 -36.05 -10.81 1.72
N PHE A 191 -35.63 -11.83 2.46
CA PHE A 191 -36.06 -13.22 2.26
C PHE A 191 -36.96 -13.67 3.42
N ILE A 192 -37.99 -14.45 3.11
CA ILE A 192 -38.84 -15.11 4.09
C ILE A 192 -38.58 -16.61 3.97
N ARG A 193 -38.37 -17.27 5.11
CA ARG A 193 -38.18 -18.72 5.16
C ARG A 193 -39.50 -19.42 4.86
N ASN A 194 -39.50 -20.30 3.86
CA ASN A 194 -40.65 -21.15 3.55
C ASN A 194 -40.43 -22.54 4.16
N GLU A 195 -41.50 -23.31 4.40
CA GLU A 195 -41.42 -24.63 5.07
C GLU A 195 -40.44 -25.63 4.42
N ASN A 196 -40.04 -25.40 3.16
CA ASN A 196 -39.10 -26.24 2.41
C ASN A 196 -37.78 -25.57 2.01
N LYS A 197 -37.54 -24.28 2.33
CA LYS A 197 -36.26 -23.56 2.19
C LYS A 197 -36.21 -22.37 3.15
#